data_AF-A0A6C2DVT4-F1
#
_entry.id   AF-A0A6C2DVT4-F1
#
_cell.length_a   1.000
_cell.length_b   1.000
_cell.length_c   1.000
_cell.angle_alpha   90.00
_cell.angle_beta   90.00
_cell.angle_gamma   90.00
#
_symmetry.space_group_name_H-M   'P 1'
#
loop_
_entity.id
_entity.type
_entity.pdbx_description
1 polymer ?
#
loop_
_entity_poly.entity_id
_entity_poly.type
_entity_poly.pdbx_seq_one_letter_code
_entity_poly.pdbx_strand_id
1 'polypeptide(L)'
;MMDLGDHPIKIFAYNVTIAAQNKQMAQLTIDIPDELAQRLAPYQNQISEIFARLINASLLNKAIDSLELPSNRLPTDFPTYLEIIDFLVNRPTSEQIANFKVSERSQTRLQELLQKNRDSNLLPSEIAELNLYEQLDVLMTMLKIRSYTAIQTKNSSVSHSA
;
A
#
# COMPACT_ATOMS: atom_id res chain seq x y z
N MET A 1 -28.62 -37.08 33.12
CA MET A 1 -29.15 -35.71 33.13
C MET A 1 -28.00 -34.85 33.64
N MET A 2 -27.24 -34.24 32.73
CA MET A 2 -26.01 -33.51 33.07
C MET A 2 -26.38 -32.18 33.72
N ASP A 3 -25.92 -32.01 34.96
CA ASP A 3 -25.90 -30.77 35.71
C ASP A 3 -24.85 -29.84 35.06
N LEU A 4 -25.31 -28.84 34.31
CA LEU A 4 -24.43 -27.80 33.76
C LEU A 4 -24.15 -26.82 34.89
N GLY A 5 -22.99 -27.03 35.53
CA GLY A 5 -22.44 -26.16 36.55
C GLY A 5 -22.44 -24.70 36.13
N ASP A 6 -23.09 -23.90 36.97
CA ASP A 6 -22.93 -22.46 37.06
C ASP A 6 -21.44 -22.13 37.27
N HIS A 7 -20.80 -21.63 36.22
CA HIS A 7 -19.48 -21.05 36.29
C HIS A 7 -19.61 -19.57 35.98
N PRO A 8 -19.48 -18.68 36.97
CA PRO A 8 -19.54 -17.24 36.71
C PRO A 8 -18.36 -16.86 35.83
N ILE A 9 -18.65 -16.35 34.63
CA ILE A 9 -17.64 -15.77 33.75
C ILE A 9 -17.03 -14.58 34.51
N LYS A 10 -15.80 -14.75 35.01
CA LYS A 10 -15.00 -13.65 35.56
C LYS A 10 -14.59 -12.74 34.41
N ILE A 11 -15.35 -11.68 34.22
CA ILE A 11 -14.99 -10.58 33.31
C ILE A 11 -13.81 -9.84 33.97
N PHE A 12 -12.58 -10.09 33.50
CA PHE A 12 -11.43 -9.28 33.87
C PHE A 12 -11.41 -8.03 33.01
N ALA A 13 -12.01 -6.94 33.52
CA ALA A 13 -11.92 -5.64 32.89
C ALA A 13 -10.50 -5.09 33.04
N TYR A 14 -9.71 -5.12 31.96
CA TYR A 14 -8.46 -4.38 31.88
C TYR A 14 -8.72 -3.03 31.23
N ASN A 15 -8.75 -1.97 32.06
CA ASN A 15 -9.00 -0.61 31.60
C ASN A 15 -7.69 0.03 31.14
N VAL A 16 -7.63 0.52 29.91
CA VAL A 16 -6.60 1.48 29.48
C VAL A 16 -7.29 2.83 29.31
N THR A 17 -6.99 3.76 30.21
CA THR A 17 -7.63 5.08 30.29
C THR A 17 -6.95 6.10 29.38
N ILE A 18 -7.77 6.98 28.81
CA ILE A 18 -7.35 8.00 27.87
C ILE A 18 -7.89 9.37 28.25
N ALA A 19 -7.01 10.29 28.67
CA ALA A 19 -7.38 11.66 29.03
C ALA A 19 -6.51 12.66 28.24
N ALA A 20 -7.14 13.50 27.42
CA ALA A 20 -6.46 14.54 26.69
C ALA A 20 -6.34 15.80 27.57
N GLN A 21 -5.17 16.02 28.15
CA GLN A 21 -4.76 17.34 28.61
C GLN A 21 -3.37 17.68 28.05
N ASN A 22 -3.38 18.61 27.10
CA ASN A 22 -2.28 19.39 26.53
C ASN A 22 -1.49 18.78 25.33
N LYS A 23 -1.73 19.39 24.15
CA LYS A 23 -0.99 19.43 22.88
C LYS A 23 -0.15 18.19 22.49
N GLN A 24 -0.73 17.38 21.60
CA GLN A 24 -0.11 16.35 20.73
C GLN A 24 0.05 14.92 21.29
N MET A 25 -1.04 14.29 21.76
CA MET A 25 -1.35 12.87 21.50
C MET A 25 -2.87 12.69 21.56
N ALA A 26 -3.46 12.11 20.51
CA ALA A 26 -4.84 11.63 20.51
C ALA A 26 -4.81 10.14 20.84
N GLN A 27 -5.73 9.68 21.66
CA GLN A 27 -5.64 8.33 22.20
C GLN A 27 -7.00 7.67 21.93
N LEU A 28 -6.95 6.46 21.37
CA LEU A 28 -8.04 5.75 20.70
C LEU A 28 -8.34 4.43 21.43
N THR A 29 -9.60 4.18 21.78
CA THR A 29 -10.05 2.95 22.44
C THR A 29 -10.90 2.14 21.47
N ILE A 30 -10.59 0.86 21.31
CA ILE A 30 -11.33 -0.07 20.45
C ILE A 30 -11.60 -1.37 21.20
N ASP A 31 -12.82 -1.89 21.05
CA ASP A 31 -13.19 -3.19 21.59
C ASP A 31 -12.70 -4.29 20.64
N ILE A 32 -11.84 -5.18 21.15
CA ILE A 32 -11.30 -6.31 20.41
C ILE A 32 -11.59 -7.63 21.14
N PRO A 33 -11.85 -8.73 20.40
CA PRO A 33 -11.93 -10.07 20.96
C PRO A 33 -10.68 -10.49 21.76
N ASP A 34 -10.87 -11.28 22.81
CA ASP A 34 -9.80 -11.73 23.72
C ASP A 34 -8.63 -12.42 23.01
N GLU A 35 -8.91 -13.21 21.98
CA GLU A 35 -7.88 -13.87 21.17
C GLU A 35 -6.95 -12.85 20.49
N LEU A 36 -7.50 -11.72 20.04
CA LEU A 36 -6.72 -10.65 19.44
C LEU A 36 -5.95 -9.87 20.49
N ALA A 37 -6.53 -9.64 21.67
CA ALA A 37 -5.85 -9.01 22.79
C ALA A 37 -4.60 -9.82 23.22
N GLN A 38 -4.72 -11.15 23.33
CA GLN A 38 -3.60 -12.03 23.67
C GLN A 38 -2.51 -12.00 22.61
N ARG A 39 -2.88 -11.98 21.31
CA ARG A 39 -1.91 -11.89 20.21
C ARG A 39 -1.21 -10.55 20.13
N LEU A 40 -1.85 -9.47 20.60
CA LEU A 40 -1.30 -8.12 20.58
C LEU A 40 -0.51 -7.76 21.84
N ALA A 41 -0.65 -8.53 22.93
CA ALA A 41 0.09 -8.31 24.18
C ALA A 41 1.62 -8.18 24.01
N PRO A 42 2.30 -9.00 23.18
CA PRO A 42 3.75 -8.88 22.96
C PRO A 42 4.15 -7.60 22.21
N TYR A 43 3.20 -7.00 21.49
CA TYR A 43 3.45 -5.88 20.58
C TYR A 43 3.00 -4.54 21.14
N GLN A 44 2.51 -4.46 22.39
CA GLN A 44 1.91 -3.27 23.00
C GLN A 44 2.74 -1.99 22.84
N ASN A 45 4.07 -2.09 22.94
CA ASN A 45 4.97 -0.93 22.80
C ASN A 45 5.23 -0.53 21.33
N GLN A 46 4.84 -1.36 20.37
CA GLN A 46 4.93 -1.12 18.92
C GLN A 46 3.56 -0.97 18.26
N ILE A 47 2.47 -1.09 19.04
CA ILE A 47 1.10 -1.00 18.54
C ILE A 47 0.87 0.34 17.82
N SER A 48 1.41 1.44 18.34
CA SER A 48 1.28 2.76 17.69
C SER A 48 1.93 2.79 16.30
N GLU A 49 3.11 2.20 16.14
CA GLU A 49 3.81 2.09 14.85
C GLU A 49 3.08 1.16 13.89
N ILE A 50 2.57 0.04 14.39
CA ILE A 50 1.78 -0.90 13.60
C ILE A 50 0.49 -0.22 13.12
N PHE A 51 -0.20 0.50 14.00
CA PHE A 51 -1.39 1.28 13.61
C PHE A 51 -1.04 2.39 12.64
N ALA A 52 0.04 3.14 12.83
CA ALA A 52 0.46 4.15 11.86
C ALA A 52 0.70 3.52 10.48
N ARG A 53 1.39 2.37 10.42
CA ARG A 53 1.64 1.65 9.16
C ARG A 53 0.37 1.09 8.55
N LEU A 54 -0.52 0.52 9.35
CA LEU A 54 -1.81 -0.01 8.88
C LEU A 54 -2.76 1.09 8.43
N ILE A 55 -2.79 2.24 9.13
CA ILE A 55 -3.55 3.41 8.72
C ILE A 55 -2.97 3.95 7.43
N ASN A 56 -1.65 4.12 7.31
CA ASN A 56 -1.04 4.59 6.06
C ASN A 56 -1.32 3.63 4.90
N ALA A 57 -1.21 2.32 5.11
CA ALA A 57 -1.55 1.32 4.09
C ALA A 57 -3.05 1.30 3.77
N SER A 58 -3.92 1.41 4.78
CA SER A 58 -5.37 1.45 4.63
C SER A 58 -5.86 2.74 4.02
N LEU A 59 -5.20 3.88 4.26
CA LEU A 59 -5.52 5.16 3.64
C LEU A 59 -5.05 5.18 2.20
N LEU A 60 -3.92 4.54 1.87
CA LEU A 60 -3.54 4.27 0.48
C LEU A 60 -4.59 3.36 -0.19
N ASN A 61 -4.96 2.24 0.43
CA ASN A 61 -5.99 1.33 -0.11
C ASN A 61 -7.37 1.99 -0.17
N LYS A 62 -7.73 2.81 0.80
CA LYS A 62 -9.00 3.54 0.79
C LYS A 62 -8.95 4.68 -0.21
N ALA A 63 -7.80 5.33 -0.43
CA ALA A 63 -7.63 6.25 -1.55
C ALA A 63 -7.87 5.50 -2.87
N ILE A 64 -7.35 4.27 -3.01
CA ILE A 64 -7.60 3.35 -4.13
C ILE A 64 -9.07 2.94 -4.24
N ASP A 65 -9.77 2.68 -3.13
CA ASP A 65 -11.20 2.29 -3.11
C ASP A 65 -12.15 3.49 -3.30
N SER A 66 -11.74 4.69 -2.83
CA SER A 66 -12.45 5.96 -3.00
C SER A 66 -12.21 6.59 -4.37
N LEU A 67 -11.37 5.97 -5.18
CA LEU A 67 -11.58 5.99 -6.62
C LEU A 67 -12.90 5.25 -6.82
N GLU A 68 -14.03 5.97 -6.75
CA GLU A 68 -15.32 5.48 -7.24
C GLU A 68 -15.19 5.27 -8.75
N LEU A 69 -14.55 4.18 -9.12
CA LEU A 69 -14.51 3.69 -10.47
C LEU A 69 -15.85 2.99 -10.67
N PRO A 70 -16.66 3.42 -11.65
CA PRO A 70 -17.90 2.71 -11.94
C PRO A 70 -17.56 1.23 -12.11
N SER A 71 -18.22 0.44 -11.27
CA SER A 71 -17.98 -0.97 -11.02
C SER A 71 -18.10 -1.77 -12.31
N ASN A 72 -16.99 -1.95 -13.04
CA ASN A 72 -16.76 -3.05 -13.98
C ASN A 72 -15.31 -3.12 -14.55
N ARG A 73 -14.37 -2.25 -14.14
CA ARG A 73 -13.00 -2.30 -14.68
C ARG A 73 -12.00 -2.81 -13.67
N LEU A 74 -11.41 -3.97 -13.94
CA LEU A 74 -10.29 -4.50 -13.16
C LEU A 74 -8.98 -3.81 -13.61
N PRO A 75 -7.94 -3.75 -12.77
CA PRO A 75 -6.62 -3.26 -13.17
C PRO A 75 -6.06 -3.95 -14.43
N THR A 76 -6.44 -5.22 -14.66
CA THR A 76 -6.10 -6.01 -15.85
C THR A 76 -6.69 -5.46 -17.15
N ASP A 77 -7.67 -4.57 -17.09
CA ASP A 77 -8.31 -4.00 -18.28
C ASP A 77 -7.48 -2.87 -18.88
N PHE A 78 -6.41 -2.44 -18.20
CA PHE A 78 -5.51 -1.39 -18.65
C PHE A 78 -4.20 -1.99 -19.15
N PRO A 79 -3.84 -1.77 -20.43
CA PRO A 79 -2.64 -2.37 -21.03
C PRO A 79 -1.35 -2.10 -20.25
N THR A 80 -1.19 -0.91 -19.68
CA THR A 80 0.01 -0.51 -18.92
C THR A 80 0.22 -1.36 -17.67
N TYR A 81 -0.86 -1.80 -17.01
CA TYR A 81 -0.77 -2.69 -15.85
C TYR A 81 -0.19 -4.04 -16.27
N LEU A 82 -0.73 -4.63 -17.35
CA LEU A 82 -0.23 -5.90 -17.89
C LEU A 82 1.23 -5.79 -18.34
N GLU A 83 1.61 -4.70 -19.00
CA GLU A 83 3.01 -4.46 -19.40
C GLU A 83 3.98 -4.50 -18.19
N ILE A 84 3.60 -3.89 -17.08
CA ILE A 84 4.42 -3.88 -15.86
C ILE A 84 4.42 -5.25 -15.19
N ILE A 85 3.27 -5.93 -15.12
CA ILE A 85 3.21 -7.29 -14.55
C ILE A 85 4.05 -8.26 -15.39
N ASP A 86 3.91 -8.26 -16.70
CA ASP A 86 4.69 -9.10 -17.61
C ASP A 86 6.19 -8.82 -17.49
N PHE A 87 6.56 -7.54 -17.38
CA PHE A 87 7.94 -7.15 -17.12
C PHE A 87 8.46 -7.76 -15.81
N LEU A 88 7.70 -7.68 -14.71
CA LEU A 88 8.11 -8.18 -13.40
C LEU A 88 8.13 -9.72 -13.32
N VAL A 89 7.17 -10.40 -13.96
CA VAL A 89 7.10 -11.87 -14.02
C VAL A 89 8.34 -12.45 -14.71
N ASN A 90 8.91 -11.73 -15.68
CA ASN A 90 10.14 -12.11 -16.36
C ASN A 90 11.42 -11.91 -15.52
N ARG A 91 11.30 -11.55 -14.23
CA ARG A 91 12.41 -11.40 -13.28
C ARG A 91 13.54 -10.50 -13.82
N PRO A 92 13.24 -9.22 -14.08
CA PRO A 92 14.19 -8.31 -14.70
C PRO A 92 15.39 -8.03 -13.78
N THR A 93 16.55 -7.78 -14.37
CA THR A 93 17.75 -7.38 -13.60
C THR A 93 17.58 -5.97 -13.04
N SER A 94 18.41 -5.60 -12.06
CA SER A 94 18.42 -4.23 -11.52
C SER A 94 18.67 -3.19 -12.61
N GLU A 95 19.53 -3.47 -13.58
CA GLU A 95 19.78 -2.58 -14.72
C GLU A 95 18.55 -2.44 -15.62
N GLN A 96 17.81 -3.52 -15.86
CA GLN A 96 16.57 -3.48 -16.64
C GLN A 96 15.47 -2.72 -15.89
N ILE A 97 15.32 -2.92 -14.59
CA ILE A 97 14.35 -2.19 -13.76
C ILE A 97 14.68 -0.69 -13.75
N ALA A 98 15.95 -0.31 -13.56
CA ALA A 98 16.39 1.07 -13.56
C ALA A 98 16.04 1.81 -14.87
N ASN A 99 16.19 1.10 -16.00
CA ASN A 99 15.96 1.65 -17.33
C ASN A 99 14.54 1.42 -17.87
N PHE A 100 13.66 0.76 -17.10
CA PHE A 100 12.34 0.42 -17.58
C PHE A 100 11.53 1.66 -17.96
N LYS A 101 10.87 1.55 -19.12
CA LYS A 101 9.88 2.49 -19.63
C LYS A 101 8.70 1.68 -20.15
N VAL A 102 7.49 2.17 -19.91
CA VAL A 102 6.28 1.62 -20.51
C VAL A 102 6.29 1.84 -22.02
N SER A 103 5.48 1.07 -22.77
CA SER A 103 5.46 1.16 -24.22
C SER A 103 5.12 2.58 -24.71
N GLU A 104 5.54 2.92 -25.93
CA GLU A 104 5.19 4.21 -26.56
C GLU A 104 3.67 4.43 -26.60
N ARG A 105 2.90 3.36 -26.83
CA ARG A 105 1.44 3.40 -26.77
C ARG A 105 0.93 3.85 -25.39
N SER A 106 1.47 3.28 -24.32
CA SER A 106 1.13 3.64 -22.94
C SER A 106 1.56 5.08 -22.60
N GLN A 107 2.72 5.52 -23.08
CA GLN A 107 3.18 6.91 -22.93
C GLN A 107 2.26 7.91 -23.65
N THR A 108 1.89 7.63 -24.90
CA THR A 108 0.95 8.46 -25.67
C THR A 108 -0.41 8.52 -24.99
N ARG A 109 -0.93 7.37 -24.55
CA ARG A 109 -2.21 7.31 -23.84
C ARG A 109 -2.20 8.13 -22.55
N LEU A 110 -1.12 8.06 -21.77
CA LEU A 110 -0.96 8.90 -20.58
C LEU A 110 -0.94 10.39 -20.94
N GLN A 111 -0.25 10.79 -22.00
CA GLN A 111 -0.24 12.18 -22.46
C GLN A 111 -1.65 12.67 -22.85
N GLU A 112 -2.43 11.85 -23.56
CA GLU A 112 -3.82 12.15 -23.89
C GLU A 112 -4.67 12.34 -22.63
N LEU A 113 -4.55 11.45 -21.65
CA LEU A 113 -5.29 11.52 -20.40
C LEU A 113 -4.92 12.77 -19.59
N LEU A 114 -3.63 13.11 -19.53
CA LEU A 114 -3.16 14.33 -18.87
C LEU A 114 -3.66 15.60 -19.57
N GLN A 115 -3.72 15.58 -20.91
CA GLN A 115 -4.29 16.70 -21.66
C GLN A 115 -5.79 16.84 -21.38
N LYS A 116 -6.55 15.75 -21.45
CA LYS A 116 -7.98 15.74 -21.07
C LYS A 116 -8.23 16.16 -19.63
N ASN A 117 -7.33 15.79 -18.71
CA ASN A 117 -7.38 16.22 -17.31
C ASN A 117 -7.32 17.74 -17.19
N ARG A 118 -6.36 18.37 -17.89
CA ARG A 118 -6.20 19.84 -17.94
C ARG A 118 -7.43 20.52 -18.53
N ASP A 119 -8.01 19.91 -19.56
CA ASP A 119 -9.21 20.42 -20.23
C ASP A 119 -10.51 20.11 -19.46
N SER A 120 -10.42 19.50 -18.27
CA SER A 120 -11.56 19.08 -17.43
C SER A 120 -12.58 18.19 -18.15
N ASN A 121 -12.10 17.38 -19.10
CA ASN A 121 -12.92 16.56 -20.00
C ASN A 121 -12.60 15.06 -19.85
N LEU A 122 -12.29 14.62 -18.63
CA LEU A 122 -12.07 13.20 -18.34
C LEU A 122 -13.38 12.48 -18.06
N LEU A 123 -13.55 11.33 -18.71
CA LEU A 123 -14.60 10.39 -18.36
C LEU A 123 -14.25 9.68 -17.03
N PRO A 124 -15.24 9.19 -16.28
CA PRO A 124 -14.98 8.41 -15.05
C PRO A 124 -14.05 7.22 -15.25
N SER A 125 -14.14 6.53 -16.39
CA SER A 125 -13.23 5.43 -16.72
C SER A 125 -11.80 5.89 -17.04
N GLU A 126 -11.64 7.13 -17.50
CA GLU A 126 -10.33 7.72 -17.80
C GLU A 126 -9.67 8.28 -16.54
N ILE A 127 -10.48 8.73 -15.56
CA ILE A 127 -10.02 9.01 -14.20
C ILE A 127 -9.45 7.73 -13.58
N ALA A 128 -10.16 6.60 -13.73
CA ALA A 128 -9.67 5.27 -13.34
C ALA A 128 -8.28 4.95 -13.87
N GLU A 129 -8.14 5.14 -15.18
CA GLU A 129 -6.92 4.85 -15.92
C GLU A 129 -5.78 5.75 -15.42
N LEU A 130 -6.05 7.05 -15.22
CA LEU A 130 -5.07 8.02 -14.75
C LEU A 130 -4.61 7.75 -13.32
N ASN A 131 -5.53 7.37 -12.42
CA ASN A 131 -5.17 6.99 -11.04
C ASN A 131 -4.33 5.72 -11.00
N LEU A 132 -4.58 4.78 -11.91
CA LEU A 132 -3.75 3.59 -12.05
C LEU A 132 -2.33 3.95 -12.52
N TYR A 133 -2.18 4.89 -13.46
CA TYR A 133 -0.86 5.39 -13.86
C TYR A 133 -0.09 5.98 -12.68
N GLU A 134 -0.75 6.73 -11.78
CA GLU A 134 -0.12 7.27 -10.57
C GLU A 134 0.36 6.16 -9.62
N GLN A 135 -0.46 5.14 -9.38
CA GLN A 135 -0.07 3.99 -8.55
C GLN A 135 1.13 3.22 -9.13
N LEU A 136 1.12 3.01 -10.45
CA LEU A 136 2.21 2.34 -11.16
C LEU A 136 3.50 3.17 -11.16
N ASP A 137 3.40 4.49 -11.23
CA ASP A 137 4.56 5.38 -11.14
C ASP A 137 5.24 5.30 -9.76
N VAL A 138 4.46 5.35 -8.68
CA VAL A 138 4.99 5.18 -7.31
C VAL A 138 5.68 3.83 -7.16
N LEU A 139 5.04 2.75 -7.61
CA LEU A 139 5.62 1.41 -7.59
C LEU A 139 6.95 1.35 -8.36
N MET A 140 6.95 1.81 -9.61
CA MET A 140 8.14 1.77 -10.46
C MET A 140 9.26 2.66 -9.93
N THR A 141 8.94 3.81 -9.37
CA THR A 141 9.89 4.71 -8.71
C THR A 141 10.60 4.00 -7.55
N MET A 142 9.85 3.33 -6.68
CA MET A 142 10.43 2.54 -5.58
C MET A 142 11.33 1.40 -6.08
N LEU A 143 10.90 0.69 -7.12
CA LEU A 143 11.68 -0.37 -7.74
C LEU A 143 12.98 0.15 -8.35
N LYS A 144 12.94 1.30 -9.04
CA LYS A 144 14.11 1.96 -9.62
C LYS A 144 15.10 2.40 -8.55
N ILE A 145 14.62 3.04 -7.48
CA ILE A 145 15.47 3.46 -6.35
C ILE A 145 16.26 2.26 -5.80
N ARG A 146 15.57 1.15 -5.49
CA ARG A 146 16.23 -0.05 -4.96
C ARG A 146 17.22 -0.67 -5.96
N SER A 147 16.89 -0.61 -7.25
CA SER A 147 17.75 -1.14 -8.30
C SER A 147 19.03 -0.33 -8.46
N TYR A 148 18.97 1.01 -8.37
CA TYR A 148 20.17 1.84 -8.35
C TYR A 148 21.06 1.53 -7.15
N THR A 149 20.48 1.33 -5.96
CA THR A 149 21.27 0.91 -4.78
C THR A 149 22.00 -0.41 -5.03
N ALA A 150 21.31 -1.41 -5.58
CA ALA A 150 21.91 -2.72 -5.88
C ALA A 150 23.05 -2.63 -6.91
N ILE A 151 22.88 -1.82 -7.96
CA ILE A 151 23.91 -1.58 -8.98
C ILE A 151 25.14 -0.92 -8.35
N GLN A 152 24.96 0.09 -7.49
CA GLN A 152 26.08 0.75 -6.84
C GLN A 152 26.86 -0.19 -5.92
N THR A 153 26.18 -1.00 -5.10
CA THR A 153 26.85 -2.00 -4.24
C THR A 153 27.67 -3.00 -5.05
N LYS A 154 27.14 -3.48 -6.18
CA LYS A 154 27.85 -4.38 -7.09
C LYS A 154 29.12 -3.72 -7.64
N ASN A 155 29.03 -2.47 -8.11
CA ASN A 155 30.18 -1.74 -8.65
C ASN A 155 31.26 -1.45 -7.60
N SER A 156 30.89 -1.15 -6.36
CA SER A 156 31.85 -0.95 -5.26
C SER A 156 32.60 -2.23 -4.88
N SER A 157 31.97 -3.39 -4.97
CA SER A 157 32.61 -4.68 -4.67
C SER A 157 33.63 -5.12 -5.72
N VAL A 158 33.47 -4.73 -6.98
CA VAL A 158 34.41 -5.05 -8.08
C VAL A 158 35.70 -4.23 -7.96
N SER A 159 35.63 -2.98 -7.47
CA SER A 159 36.79 -2.09 -7.34
C SER A 159 37.71 -2.37 -6.12
N HIS A 160 37.39 -3.35 -5.27
CA HIS A 160 38.22 -3.76 -4.12
C HIS A 160 38.94 -5.10 -4.32
N SER A 161 38.78 -5.75 -5.47
CA SER A 161 39.45 -7.01 -5.81
C SER A 161 40.39 -6.93 -7.02
N ALA A 162 40.72 -5.72 -7.49
CA ALA A 162 41.73 -5.46 -8.51
C ALA A 162 42.90 -4.67 -7.91
#